data_AF-A0A0K8Q2C2-F1
#
_entry.id   AF-A0A0K8Q2C2-F1
#
_cell.length_a   1.000
_cell.length_b   1.000
_cell.length_c   1.000
_cell.angle_alpha   90.00
_cell.angle_beta   90.00
_cell.angle_gamma   90.00
#
_symmetry.space_group_name_H-M   'P 1'
#
loop_
_entity.id
_entity.type
_entity.pdbx_description
1 polymer ?
#
loop_
_entity_poly.entity_id
_entity_poly.type
_entity_poly.pdbx_seq_one_letter_code
_entity_poly.pdbx_strand_id
1 'polypeptide(L)'
;MTALRSRTLRSPFVLIAGAVLIWFVTAFLIWPNANLLIATFFPNGAFSLRAVDKLLSSPRAMRSLGNSFLLALALSVTVNIVGVFIVLVTGYFRIRGARLLWLGYATTFIYGGIVLAAGYKFIYGPDG
;
A
#
# COMPACT_ATOMS: atom_id res chain seq x y z
N MET A 1 10.05 -27.34 16.95
CA MET A 1 9.00 -26.39 16.47
C MET A 1 7.57 -26.96 16.49
N THR A 2 7.34 -28.19 16.94
CA THR A 2 6.00 -28.84 16.97
C THR A 2 5.23 -28.65 18.30
N ALA A 3 5.91 -28.32 19.40
CA ALA A 3 5.29 -28.22 20.74
C ALA A 3 4.56 -26.88 21.03
N LEU A 4 4.89 -25.80 20.32
CA LEU A 4 4.22 -24.49 20.50
C LEU A 4 2.83 -24.45 19.83
N ARG A 5 2.65 -25.19 18.73
CA ARG A 5 1.37 -25.27 17.98
C ARG A 5 0.26 -25.96 18.77
N SER A 6 0.61 -26.89 19.66
CA SER A 6 -0.36 -27.66 20.43
C SER A 6 -0.87 -26.96 21.69
N ARG A 7 -0.18 -25.92 22.20
CA ARG A 7 -0.66 -25.11 23.33
C ARG A 7 -1.57 -23.95 22.90
N THR A 8 -1.30 -23.31 21.77
CA THR A 8 -2.12 -22.18 21.27
C THR A 8 -3.50 -22.62 20.78
N LEU A 9 -3.61 -23.80 20.17
CA LEU A 9 -4.87 -24.40 19.72
C LEU A 9 -5.78 -24.93 20.84
N ARG A 10 -5.32 -24.93 22.10
CA ARG A 10 -6.12 -25.41 23.25
C ARG A 10 -6.85 -24.29 23.98
N SER A 11 -6.47 -23.02 23.76
CA SER A 11 -7.19 -21.91 24.40
C SER A 11 -8.44 -21.59 23.58
N PRO A 12 -9.65 -21.67 24.16
CA PRO A 12 -10.88 -21.37 23.44
C PRO A 12 -10.90 -19.93 22.93
N PHE A 13 -10.25 -19.01 23.65
CA PHE A 13 -10.14 -17.61 23.26
C PHE A 13 -9.36 -17.39 21.95
N VAL A 14 -8.21 -18.05 21.76
CA VAL A 14 -7.43 -17.93 20.51
C VAL A 14 -8.17 -18.57 19.34
N LEU A 15 -8.91 -19.66 19.56
CA LEU A 15 -9.74 -20.27 18.52
C LEU A 15 -10.87 -19.33 18.09
N ILE A 16 -11.56 -18.70 19.04
CA ILE A 16 -12.63 -17.73 18.75
C ILE A 16 -12.05 -16.51 18.05
N ALA A 17 -10.97 -15.91 18.57
CA ALA A 17 -10.31 -14.77 17.95
C ALA A 17 -9.81 -15.09 16.53
N GLY A 18 -9.25 -16.29 16.33
CA GLY A 18 -8.85 -16.78 15.01
C GLY A 18 -10.03 -16.96 14.07
N ALA A 19 -11.14 -17.54 14.53
CA ALA A 19 -12.35 -17.70 13.74
C ALA A 19 -12.95 -16.34 13.32
N VAL A 20 -13.02 -15.38 14.25
CA VAL A 20 -13.48 -14.01 13.97
C VAL A 20 -12.55 -13.32 12.97
N LEU A 21 -11.24 -13.46 13.11
CA LEU A 21 -10.26 -12.88 12.18
C LEU A 21 -10.40 -13.49 10.78
N ILE A 22 -10.53 -14.82 10.68
CA ILE A 22 -10.73 -15.52 9.41
C ILE A 22 -12.04 -15.07 8.76
N TRP A 23 -13.13 -15.00 9.52
CA TRP A 23 -14.41 -14.50 9.03
C TRP A 23 -14.29 -13.05 8.54
N PHE A 24 -13.64 -12.18 9.31
CA PHE A 24 -13.45 -10.77 8.96
C PHE A 24 -12.62 -10.60 7.68
N VAL A 25 -11.47 -11.28 7.58
CA VAL A 25 -10.63 -11.27 6.38
C VAL A 25 -11.41 -11.80 5.17
N THR A 26 -12.15 -12.89 5.35
CA THR A 26 -12.92 -13.48 4.25
C THR A 26 -14.04 -12.56 3.79
N ALA A 27 -14.82 -12.00 4.72
CA ALA A 27 -15.98 -11.16 4.40
C ALA A 27 -15.59 -9.78 3.86
N PHE A 28 -14.57 -9.13 4.43
CA PHE A 28 -14.24 -7.73 4.11
C PHE A 28 -13.06 -7.58 3.14
N LEU A 29 -12.20 -8.59 3.02
CA LEU A 29 -11.03 -8.52 2.14
C LEU A 29 -11.20 -9.44 0.93
N ILE A 30 -11.52 -10.72 1.14
CA ILE A 30 -11.54 -11.71 0.04
C ILE A 30 -12.82 -11.56 -0.79
N TRP A 31 -13.99 -11.57 -0.16
CA TRP A 31 -15.29 -11.54 -0.85
C TRP A 31 -15.48 -10.34 -1.79
N PRO A 32 -15.21 -9.08 -1.41
CA PRO A 32 -15.38 -7.96 -2.34
C PRO A 32 -14.41 -8.01 -3.52
N ASN A 33 -13.15 -8.43 -3.31
CA ASN A 33 -12.19 -8.58 -4.40
C ASN A 33 -12.56 -9.74 -5.34
N ALA A 34 -13.05 -10.85 -4.80
CA ALA A 34 -13.57 -11.96 -5.60
C ALA A 34 -14.78 -11.52 -6.45
N ASN A 35 -15.73 -10.77 -5.89
CA ASN A 35 -16.85 -10.24 -6.63
C ASN A 35 -16.44 -9.25 -7.73
N LEU A 36 -15.43 -8.41 -7.47
CA LEU A 36 -14.86 -7.52 -8.49
C LEU A 36 -14.32 -8.34 -9.67
N LEU A 37 -13.55 -9.40 -9.40
CA LEU A 37 -13.02 -10.28 -10.43
C LEU A 37 -14.13 -10.97 -11.22
N ILE A 38 -15.15 -11.51 -10.53
CA ILE A 38 -16.30 -12.15 -11.17
C ILE A 38 -17.05 -11.15 -12.06
N ALA A 39 -17.34 -9.95 -11.57
CA ALA A 39 -18.00 -8.90 -12.36
C ALA A 39 -17.18 -8.47 -13.58
N THR A 40 -15.85 -8.50 -13.48
CA THR A 40 -14.93 -8.09 -14.56
C THR A 40 -14.78 -9.17 -15.63
N PHE A 41 -14.63 -10.43 -15.22
CA PHE A 41 -14.33 -11.55 -16.12
C PHE A 41 -15.55 -12.40 -16.50
N PHE A 42 -16.67 -12.32 -15.77
CA PHE A 42 -17.93 -13.02 -16.07
C PHE A 42 -19.11 -12.04 -16.22
N PRO A 43 -19.04 -11.06 -17.13
CA PRO A 43 -20.18 -10.19 -17.39
C PRO A 43 -21.37 -11.04 -17.86
N ASN A 44 -22.48 -10.99 -17.13
CA ASN A 44 -23.71 -11.75 -17.40
C ASN A 44 -23.53 -13.29 -17.34
N GLY A 45 -22.55 -13.79 -16.59
CA GLY A 45 -22.31 -15.24 -16.41
C GLY A 45 -21.50 -15.91 -17.53
N ALA A 46 -21.09 -15.17 -18.56
CA ALA A 46 -20.20 -15.66 -19.61
C ALA A 46 -18.78 -15.15 -19.40
N PHE A 47 -17.80 -16.05 -19.46
CA PHE A 47 -16.39 -15.68 -19.35
C PHE A 47 -15.98 -14.76 -20.51
N SER A 48 -15.34 -13.63 -20.21
CA SER A 48 -14.96 -12.60 -21.17
C SER A 48 -13.63 -11.96 -20.82
N LEU A 49 -12.70 -11.97 -21.78
CA LEU A 49 -11.43 -11.25 -21.71
C LEU A 49 -11.51 -9.82 -22.24
N ARG A 50 -12.73 -9.34 -22.56
CA ARG A 50 -12.97 -8.02 -23.13
C ARG A 50 -12.40 -6.87 -22.28
N ALA A 51 -12.33 -7.04 -20.96
CA ALA A 51 -11.70 -6.06 -20.08
C ALA A 51 -10.20 -5.91 -20.36
N VAL A 52 -9.50 -7.04 -20.54
CA VAL A 52 -8.07 -7.08 -20.89
C VAL A 52 -7.87 -6.51 -22.29
N ASP A 53 -8.68 -6.93 -23.27
CA ASP A 53 -8.59 -6.43 -24.64
C ASP A 53 -8.77 -4.91 -24.69
N LYS A 54 -9.77 -4.36 -23.98
CA LYS A 54 -9.99 -2.91 -23.90
C LYS A 54 -8.82 -2.16 -23.24
N LEU A 55 -8.18 -2.75 -22.24
CA LEU A 55 -7.01 -2.17 -21.60
C LEU A 55 -5.83 -2.12 -22.56
N LEU A 56 -5.52 -3.24 -23.22
CA LEU A 56 -4.40 -3.36 -24.17
C LEU A 56 -4.64 -2.55 -25.44
N SER A 57 -5.88 -2.48 -25.92
CA SER A 57 -6.25 -1.72 -27.12
C SER A 57 -6.32 -0.22 -26.88
N SER A 58 -6.22 0.25 -25.62
CA SER A 58 -6.29 1.67 -25.27
C SER A 58 -4.88 2.23 -25.07
N PRO A 59 -4.33 3.01 -26.02
CA PRO A 59 -3.01 3.62 -25.87
C PRO A 59 -2.93 4.53 -24.64
N ARG A 60 -4.04 5.16 -24.27
CA ARG A 60 -4.13 6.00 -23.07
C ARG A 60 -4.01 5.17 -21.79
N ALA A 61 -4.73 4.05 -21.69
CA ALA A 61 -4.66 3.17 -20.53
C ALA A 61 -3.27 2.55 -20.38
N MET A 62 -2.68 2.06 -21.48
CA MET A 62 -1.33 1.50 -21.48
C MET A 62 -0.26 2.53 -21.11
N ARG A 63 -0.37 3.78 -21.59
CA ARG A 63 0.54 4.87 -21.18
C ARG A 63 0.40 5.22 -19.71
N SER A 64 -0.82 5.30 -19.19
CA SER A 64 -1.07 5.57 -17.77
C SER A 64 -0.51 4.46 -16.86
N LEU A 65 -0.66 3.21 -17.26
CA LEU A 65 -0.09 2.06 -16.57
C LEU A 65 1.45 2.09 -16.60
N GLY A 66 2.05 2.41 -17.75
CA GLY A 66 3.49 2.58 -17.89
C GLY A 66 4.04 3.72 -17.01
N ASN A 67 3.35 4.86 -16.97
CA ASN A 67 3.72 5.98 -16.11
C ASN A 67 3.65 5.59 -14.62
N SER A 68 2.61 4.87 -14.22
CA SER A 68 2.45 4.40 -12.85
C SER A 68 3.56 3.41 -12.46
N PHE A 69 3.94 2.53 -13.37
CA PHE A 69 5.04 1.58 -13.16
C PHE A 69 6.40 2.29 -13.03
N LEU A 70 6.70 3.23 -13.93
CA LEU A 70 7.92 4.02 -13.86
C LEU A 70 7.99 4.83 -12.56
N LEU A 71 6.87 5.48 -12.19
CA LEU A 71 6.76 6.23 -10.96
C LEU A 71 6.96 5.33 -9.73
N ALA A 72 6.37 4.14 -9.70
CA ALA A 72 6.54 3.19 -8.61
C ALA A 72 8.00 2.76 -8.44
N LEU A 73 8.72 2.51 -9.55
CA LEU A 73 10.13 2.15 -9.51
C LEU A 73 11.00 3.34 -9.06
N ALA A 74 10.76 4.53 -9.61
CA ALA A 74 11.48 5.74 -9.24
C ALA A 74 11.29 6.09 -7.76
N LEU A 75 10.05 6.01 -7.26
CA LEU A 75 9.74 6.21 -5.85
C LEU A 75 10.37 5.15 -4.97
N SER A 76 10.28 3.86 -5.36
CA SER A 76 10.90 2.77 -4.60
C SER A 76 12.39 3.04 -4.39
N VAL A 77 13.13 3.37 -5.45
CA VAL A 77 14.57 3.64 -5.33
C VAL A 77 14.84 4.91 -4.53
N THR A 78 14.21 6.03 -4.87
CA THR A 78 14.51 7.33 -4.23
C THR A 78 14.12 7.36 -2.75
N VAL A 79 12.95 6.82 -2.39
CA VAL A 79 12.49 6.76 -1.00
C VAL A 79 13.38 5.85 -0.16
N ASN A 80 13.84 4.71 -0.70
CA ASN A 80 14.78 3.85 0.02
C ASN A 80 16.13 4.53 0.26
N ILE A 81 16.69 5.21 -0.76
CA ILE A 81 17.95 5.96 -0.60
C ILE A 81 17.80 7.03 0.50
N VAL A 82 16.74 7.84 0.44
CA VAL A 82 16.48 8.89 1.44
C VAL A 82 16.23 8.30 2.83
N GLY A 83 15.44 7.23 2.91
CA GLY A 83 15.11 6.56 4.18
C GLY A 83 16.35 5.97 4.86
N VAL A 84 17.18 5.23 4.12
CA VAL A 84 18.45 4.68 4.63
C VAL A 84 19.39 5.82 5.05
N PHE A 85 19.49 6.89 4.26
CA PHE A 85 20.30 8.05 4.60
C PHE A 85 19.87 8.68 5.94
N ILE A 86 18.56 8.92 6.12
CA ILE A 86 18.03 9.49 7.37
C ILE A 86 18.37 8.59 8.56
N VAL A 87 18.19 7.27 8.43
CA VAL A 87 18.53 6.31 9.50
C VAL A 87 20.03 6.35 9.84
N LEU A 88 20.91 6.41 8.84
CA LEU A 88 22.36 6.49 9.07
C LEU A 88 22.75 7.79 9.81
N VAL A 89 22.23 8.92 9.36
CA VAL A 89 22.56 10.24 9.93
C VAL A 89 21.97 10.43 11.33
N THR A 90 20.78 9.88 11.59
CA THR A 90 20.10 10.06 12.87
C THR A 90 20.49 9.01 13.92
N GLY A 91 20.74 7.77 13.50
CA GLY A 91 20.97 6.63 14.39
C GLY A 91 22.43 6.19 14.51
N TYR A 92 23.24 6.33 13.45
CA TYR A 92 24.60 5.78 13.43
C TYR A 92 25.69 6.85 13.67
N PHE A 93 25.53 8.04 13.08
CA PHE A 93 26.52 9.12 13.23
C PHE A 93 26.14 10.12 14.33
N ARG A 94 27.10 10.52 15.16
CA ARG A 94 26.93 11.58 16.17
C ARG A 94 27.01 12.96 15.52
N ILE A 95 25.99 13.32 14.74
CA ILE A 95 25.90 14.61 14.04
C ILE A 95 25.10 15.60 14.89
N ARG A 96 25.63 16.83 15.05
CA ARG A 96 24.90 17.94 15.68
C ARG A 96 23.70 18.30 14.80
N GLY A 97 22.48 18.15 15.33
CA GLY A 97 21.23 18.38 14.59
C GLY A 97 20.44 17.13 14.21
N ALA A 98 20.95 15.92 14.50
CA ALA A 98 20.27 14.64 14.22
C ALA A 98 18.82 14.58 14.75
N ARG A 99 18.54 15.14 15.93
CA ARG A 99 17.17 15.19 16.49
C ARG A 99 16.22 16.07 15.67
N LEU A 100 16.70 17.20 15.15
CA LEU A 100 15.88 18.09 14.33
C LEU A 100 15.55 17.44 12.97
N LEU A 101 16.55 16.77 12.37
CA LEU A 101 16.37 16.02 11.12
C LEU A 101 15.36 14.87 11.31
N TRP A 102 15.46 14.16 12.43
CA TRP A 102 14.51 13.09 12.79
C TRP A 102 13.11 13.64 13.06
N LEU A 103 12.98 14.77 13.76
CA LEU A 103 11.69 15.42 14.00
C LEU A 103 11.03 15.84 12.68
N GLY A 104 11.77 16.48 11.78
CA GLY A 104 11.26 16.87 10.46
C GLY A 104 10.85 15.67 9.59
N TYR A 105 11.54 14.54 9.73
CA TYR A 105 11.10 13.29 9.11
C TYR A 105 9.84 12.73 9.77
N ALA A 106 9.79 12.66 11.10
CA ALA A 106 8.68 12.07 11.85
C ALA A 106 7.37 12.85 11.69
N THR A 107 7.41 14.17 11.49
CA THR A 107 6.20 14.97 11.24
C THR A 107 5.49 14.55 9.94
N THR A 108 6.21 14.03 8.95
CA THR A 108 5.60 13.54 7.70
C THR A 108 4.62 12.38 7.92
N PHE A 109 4.81 11.58 8.98
CA PHE A 109 3.89 10.49 9.33
C PHE A 109 2.60 10.97 10.00
N ILE A 110 2.57 12.20 10.49
CA ILE A 110 1.40 12.79 11.16
C ILE A 110 0.46 13.43 10.13
N TYR A 111 1.00 13.92 9.01
CA TYR A 111 0.19 14.53 7.95
C TYR A 111 -0.66 13.48 7.23
N GLY A 112 -1.99 13.59 7.36
CA GLY A 112 -2.93 12.77 6.61
C GLY A 112 -2.88 13.08 5.10
N GLY A 113 -3.21 12.08 4.27
CA GLY A 113 -3.08 12.19 2.81
C GLY A 113 -3.85 13.34 2.18
N ILE A 114 -5.03 13.69 2.73
CA ILE A 114 -5.84 14.81 2.23
C ILE A 114 -5.13 16.16 2.47
N VAL A 115 -4.54 16.34 3.66
CA VAL A 115 -3.82 17.58 4.02
C VAL A 115 -2.57 17.72 3.16
N LEU A 116 -1.85 16.62 2.93
CA LEU A 116 -0.67 16.61 2.06
C LEU A 116 -1.03 16.99 0.63
N ALA A 117 -2.10 16.43 0.07
CA ALA A 117 -2.56 16.74 -1.28
C ALA A 117 -3.01 18.20 -1.42
N ALA A 118 -3.73 18.72 -0.42
CA ALA A 118 -4.16 20.11 -0.39
C ALA A 118 -2.96 21.07 -0.25
N GLY A 119 -2.00 20.76 0.63
CA GLY A 119 -0.78 21.53 0.81
C GLY A 119 0.09 21.55 -0.45
N TYR A 120 0.26 20.41 -1.12
CA TYR A 120 0.95 20.33 -2.40
C TYR A 120 0.29 21.23 -3.44
N LYS A 121 -1.03 21.13 -3.62
CA LYS A 121 -1.78 21.97 -4.56
C LYS A 121 -1.74 23.45 -4.19
N PHE A 122 -1.69 23.78 -2.91
CA PHE A 122 -1.57 25.16 -2.43
C PHE A 122 -0.20 25.77 -2.75
N ILE A 123 0.87 25.00 -2.55
CA ILE A 123 2.25 25.46 -2.76
C ILE A 123 2.58 25.55 -4.26
N TYR A 124 2.13 24.58 -5.05
CA TYR A 124 2.47 24.45 -6.48
C TYR A 124 1.37 24.97 -7.43
N GLY A 125 0.24 25.48 -6.91
CA GLY A 125 -0.78 26.18 -7.71
C GLY A 125 -1.45 25.34 -8.84
N PRO A 126 -2.25 25.99 -9.71
CA PRO A 126 -2.91 25.35 -10.86
C PRO A 126 -1.95 25.04 -12.02
N ASP A 127 -0.84 25.78 -12.13
CA ASP A 127 0.09 25.73 -13.26
C ASP A 127 1.42 25.00 -12.96
N GLY A 128 1.60 24.51 -11.73
CA GLY A 128 2.80 23.79 -11.27
C GLY A 128 3.77 24.65 -10.48
#